data_AF-A0A8H6RQV1-F1
#
_entry.id   AF-A0A8H6RQV1-F1
#
_cell.length_a   1.000
_cell.length_b   1.000
_cell.length_c   1.000
_cell.angle_alpha   90.00
_cell.angle_beta   90.00
_cell.angle_gamma   90.00
#
_symmetry.space_group_name_H-M   'P 1'
#
loop_
_entity.id
_entity.type
_entity.pdbx_description
1 polymer ?
#
loop_
_entity_poly.entity_id
_entity_poly.type
_entity_poly.pdbx_seq_one_letter_code
_entity_poly.pdbx_strand_id
1 'polypeptide(L)'
;MGSADSDPRQLNGIAGATSTTSKVAIVAPSSKPGIDIEYTFIQVSIGSPQLDFTGNCGNIASGVGPFAIDEGLVPVTPGRDTINVRILNTNTGRVLVETMEIDQVGHFAEDGDYTLAGTFSTGSTIGVAFEKPAGAMTGSLLPSGNTIDSLCIPGTIVRPTCVVQASLIDAANPFVLVDASTLPAVLHDKDPHSTFYLDFIEDVRRQGAVAMGLARDVQEAAKTRGTPKIAILSSGKGETSPEADLEVTAFSMGRVHGSLQLTGAVCLSTATLSDDSTGEEP
;
A
#
# COMPACT_ATOMS: atom_id res chain seq x y z
N MET A 1 -16.36 12.75 -5.65
CA MET A 1 -15.56 11.76 -6.41
C MET A 1 -16.17 11.36 -7.74
N GLY A 2 -17.50 11.27 -7.91
CA GLY A 2 -18.10 10.88 -9.19
C GLY A 2 -18.54 9.41 -9.27
N SER A 3 -18.48 8.67 -8.16
CA SER A 3 -18.95 7.27 -8.09
C SER A 3 -20.44 7.11 -7.78
N ALA A 4 -21.20 8.21 -7.69
CA ALA A 4 -22.65 8.14 -7.57
C ALA A 4 -23.24 7.39 -8.78
N ASP A 5 -24.39 6.75 -8.58
CA ASP A 5 -25.09 5.97 -9.61
C ASP A 5 -24.24 4.87 -10.28
N SER A 6 -23.17 4.41 -9.61
CA SER A 6 -22.28 3.38 -10.11
C SER A 6 -21.64 3.72 -11.47
N ASP A 7 -21.33 4.99 -11.75
CA ASP A 7 -20.63 5.38 -12.99
C ASP A 7 -19.18 4.86 -12.98
N PRO A 8 -18.81 3.92 -13.88
CA PRO A 8 -17.44 3.42 -13.98
C PRO A 8 -16.46 4.44 -14.56
N ARG A 9 -16.96 5.56 -15.11
CA ARG A 9 -16.14 6.62 -15.73
C ARG A 9 -15.94 7.84 -14.82
N GLN A 10 -16.70 7.94 -13.74
CA GLN A 10 -16.66 9.04 -12.78
C GLN A 10 -16.80 10.44 -13.42
N LEU A 11 -17.59 10.57 -14.51
CA LEU A 11 -17.64 11.79 -15.32
C LEU A 11 -18.20 13.00 -14.58
N ASN A 12 -19.04 12.77 -13.56
CA ASN A 12 -19.63 13.83 -12.74
C ASN A 12 -18.88 13.99 -11.41
N GLY A 13 -17.56 14.04 -11.45
CA GLY A 13 -16.70 14.18 -10.28
C GLY A 13 -15.26 14.54 -10.60
N ILE A 14 -14.43 14.60 -9.55
CA ILE A 14 -13.00 14.96 -9.64
C ILE A 14 -12.07 13.75 -9.79
N ALA A 15 -12.59 12.53 -9.66
CA ALA A 15 -11.77 11.33 -9.71
C ALA A 15 -11.49 10.91 -11.16
N GLY A 16 -10.38 10.19 -11.39
CA GLY A 16 -9.91 9.84 -12.73
C GLY A 16 -10.26 8.43 -13.21
N ALA A 17 -11.26 7.76 -12.62
CA ALA A 17 -11.68 6.39 -12.98
C ALA A 17 -10.57 5.31 -12.88
N THR A 18 -9.54 5.56 -12.06
CA THR A 18 -8.52 4.56 -11.69
C THR A 18 -8.35 4.46 -10.17
N SER A 19 -7.85 3.31 -9.69
CA SER A 19 -7.63 3.11 -8.25
C SER A 19 -6.63 4.10 -7.66
N THR A 20 -5.70 4.60 -8.47
CA THR A 20 -4.70 5.62 -8.10
C THR A 20 -5.27 7.04 -8.05
N THR A 21 -6.35 7.32 -8.77
CA THR A 21 -6.97 8.66 -8.90
C THR A 21 -8.35 8.78 -8.26
N SER A 22 -8.81 7.74 -7.54
CA SER A 22 -10.09 7.75 -6.82
C SER A 22 -9.88 7.58 -5.31
N LYS A 23 -9.27 8.59 -4.71
CA LYS A 23 -8.78 8.57 -3.32
C LYS A 23 -9.18 9.86 -2.60
N VAL A 24 -9.45 9.76 -1.30
CA VAL A 24 -9.70 10.90 -0.44
C VAL A 24 -8.77 10.84 0.78
N ALA A 25 -8.21 11.99 1.15
CA ALA A 25 -7.56 12.22 2.42
C ALA A 25 -8.43 13.20 3.23
N ILE A 26 -8.76 12.83 4.46
CA ILE A 26 -9.32 13.76 5.45
C ILE A 26 -8.18 14.09 6.41
N VAL A 27 -7.88 15.37 6.54
CA VAL A 27 -6.77 15.88 7.36
C VAL A 27 -7.34 16.86 8.38
N ALA A 28 -6.95 16.71 9.65
CA ALA A 28 -7.36 17.58 10.72
C ALA A 28 -6.22 17.79 11.75
N PRO A 29 -6.17 18.94 12.46
CA PRO A 29 -5.27 19.11 13.59
C PRO A 29 -5.52 18.04 14.66
N SER A 30 -4.45 17.54 15.27
CA SER A 30 -4.55 16.57 16.35
C SER A 30 -4.60 17.25 17.72
N SER A 31 -5.35 16.66 18.64
CA SER A 31 -5.31 17.01 20.07
C SER A 31 -4.43 16.05 20.88
N LYS A 32 -3.87 15.02 20.24
CA LYS A 32 -3.07 13.99 20.92
C LYS A 32 -1.65 14.50 21.15
N PRO A 33 -1.08 14.32 22.35
CA PRO A 33 0.30 14.73 22.64
C PRO A 33 1.30 14.10 21.65
N GLY A 34 2.15 14.93 21.06
CA GLY A 34 3.20 14.49 20.13
C GLY A 34 2.69 14.05 18.76
N ILE A 35 1.45 14.38 18.39
CA ILE A 35 0.91 14.23 17.04
C ILE A 35 0.51 15.62 16.56
N ASP A 36 0.93 16.01 15.37
CA ASP A 36 0.61 17.32 14.80
C ASP A 36 -0.77 17.29 14.11
N ILE A 37 -1.01 16.24 13.31
CA ILE A 37 -2.25 16.07 12.54
C ILE A 37 -2.75 14.62 12.53
N GLU A 38 -4.05 14.47 12.31
CA GLU A 38 -4.70 13.18 12.07
C GLU A 38 -5.11 13.07 10.59
N TYR A 39 -4.92 11.87 10.03
CA TYR A 39 -5.17 11.55 8.63
C TYR A 39 -6.09 10.34 8.50
N THR A 40 -7.16 10.47 7.72
CA THR A 40 -8.00 9.34 7.29
C THR A 40 -7.89 9.15 5.79
N PHE A 41 -7.42 7.99 5.35
CA PHE A 41 -7.48 7.55 3.98
C PHE A 41 -8.84 6.92 3.67
N ILE A 42 -9.38 7.22 2.49
CA ILE A 42 -10.57 6.57 1.96
C ILE A 42 -10.31 6.19 0.51
N GLN A 43 -10.39 4.90 0.21
CA GLN A 43 -10.43 4.42 -1.17
C GLN A 43 -11.88 4.48 -1.65
N VAL A 44 -12.13 5.22 -2.72
CA VAL A 44 -13.47 5.30 -3.31
C VAL A 44 -13.59 4.25 -4.41
N SER A 45 -14.63 3.43 -4.34
CA SER A 45 -14.89 2.39 -5.35
C SER A 45 -15.32 3.03 -6.67
N ILE A 46 -14.87 2.47 -7.78
CA ILE A 46 -15.26 2.88 -9.13
C ILE A 46 -16.42 1.99 -9.57
N GLY A 47 -17.46 2.59 -10.16
CA GLY A 47 -18.66 1.83 -10.56
C GLY A 47 -19.51 1.31 -9.39
N SER A 48 -19.26 1.78 -8.17
CA SER A 48 -19.98 1.36 -6.95
C SER A 48 -19.98 2.50 -5.91
N PRO A 49 -21.04 2.69 -5.13
CA PRO A 49 -21.11 3.72 -4.09
C PRO A 49 -20.32 3.40 -2.81
N GLN A 50 -19.51 2.34 -2.81
CA GLN A 50 -18.79 1.86 -1.63
C GLN A 50 -17.52 2.67 -1.32
N LEU A 51 -17.28 2.90 -0.03
CA LEU A 51 -16.09 3.54 0.51
C LEU A 51 -15.33 2.52 1.37
N ASP A 52 -14.02 2.43 1.18
CA ASP A 52 -13.14 1.55 1.95
C ASP A 52 -12.22 2.39 2.85
N PHE A 53 -12.36 2.19 4.16
CA PHE A 53 -11.63 2.86 5.23
C PHE A 53 -10.59 1.93 5.90
N THR A 54 -10.39 0.71 5.40
CA THR A 54 -9.68 -0.33 6.15
C THR A 54 -8.17 -0.18 6.16
N GLY A 55 -7.59 0.52 5.19
CA GLY A 55 -6.14 0.57 5.02
C GLY A 55 -5.56 1.98 4.99
N ASN A 56 -4.22 2.04 4.92
CA ASN A 56 -3.47 3.25 4.62
C ASN A 56 -3.12 3.33 3.12
N CYS A 57 -2.91 4.53 2.59
CA CYS A 57 -2.25 4.76 1.32
C CYS A 57 -1.02 5.64 1.53
N GLY A 58 0.17 5.03 1.54
CA GLY A 58 1.41 5.77 1.78
C GLY A 58 1.69 6.85 0.72
N ASN A 59 1.32 6.63 -0.55
CA ASN A 59 1.49 7.65 -1.61
C ASN A 59 0.57 8.87 -1.42
N ILE A 60 -0.59 8.70 -0.76
CA ILE A 60 -1.42 9.84 -0.38
C ILE A 60 -0.91 10.45 0.91
N ALA A 61 -0.46 9.61 1.85
CA ALA A 61 0.12 10.07 3.11
C ALA A 61 1.22 11.11 2.83
N SER A 62 2.15 10.86 1.91
CA SER A 62 3.27 11.76 1.58
C SER A 62 2.87 13.18 1.15
N GLY A 63 1.61 13.43 0.79
CA GLY A 63 1.11 14.78 0.50
C GLY A 63 0.36 15.44 1.66
N VAL A 64 0.14 14.73 2.76
CA VAL A 64 -0.64 15.19 3.92
C VAL A 64 0.14 16.18 4.77
N GLY A 65 1.43 15.93 5.00
CA GLY A 65 2.31 16.89 5.68
C GLY A 65 2.45 18.21 4.92
N PRO A 66 2.79 18.21 3.61
CA PRO A 66 2.79 19.41 2.78
C PRO A 66 1.48 20.18 2.84
N PHE A 67 0.35 19.50 2.63
CA PHE A 67 -0.98 20.11 2.72
C PHE A 67 -1.23 20.77 4.07
N ALA A 68 -0.83 20.11 5.17
CA ALA A 68 -1.06 20.62 6.51
C ALA A 68 -0.21 21.85 6.84
N ILE A 69 0.97 21.99 6.23
CA ILE A 69 1.80 23.20 6.34
C ILE A 69 1.13 24.35 5.59
N ASP A 70 0.77 24.14 4.32
CA ASP A 70 0.26 25.20 3.45
C ASP A 70 -1.13 25.69 3.89
N GLU A 71 -1.96 24.80 4.44
CA GLU A 71 -3.27 25.16 5.01
C GLU A 71 -3.19 25.68 6.46
N GLY A 72 -1.98 25.80 7.02
CA GLY A 72 -1.75 26.34 8.37
C GLY A 72 -2.28 25.44 9.50
N LEU A 73 -2.44 24.14 9.25
CA LEU A 73 -2.80 23.15 10.27
C LEU A 73 -1.61 22.82 11.18
N VAL A 74 -0.38 22.95 10.65
CA VAL A 74 0.87 22.77 11.39
C VAL A 74 1.61 24.10 11.44
N PRO A 75 1.92 24.65 12.63
CA PRO A 75 2.63 25.90 12.74
C PRO A 75 4.09 25.74 12.35
N VAL A 76 4.55 26.56 11.41
CA VAL A 76 5.95 26.61 11.00
C VAL A 76 6.72 27.62 11.85
N THR A 77 7.87 27.20 12.38
CA THR A 77 8.75 28.10 13.13
C THR A 77 9.62 28.90 12.17
N PRO A 78 9.62 30.25 12.24
CA PRO A 78 10.45 31.08 11.37
C PRO A 78 11.93 30.72 11.44
N GLY A 79 12.61 30.75 10.29
CA GLY A 79 14.06 30.51 10.18
C GLY A 79 14.47 29.04 10.15
N ARG A 80 13.52 28.11 10.01
CA ARG A 80 13.77 26.70 9.68
C ARG A 80 13.64 26.50 8.17
N ASP A 81 14.46 25.62 7.62
CA ASP A 81 14.45 25.17 6.23
C ASP A 81 13.88 23.76 6.08
N THR A 82 13.81 23.00 7.18
CA THR A 82 13.24 21.64 7.25
C THR A 82 12.29 21.51 8.42
N ILE A 83 11.22 20.72 8.23
CA ILE A 83 10.23 20.41 9.25
C ILE A 83 9.88 18.91 9.26
N ASN A 84 9.59 18.39 10.46
CA ASN A 84 9.02 17.07 10.66
C ASN A 84 7.56 17.22 11.06
N VAL A 85 6.66 16.57 10.33
CA VAL A 85 5.23 16.51 10.65
C VAL A 85 4.90 15.09 11.12
N ARG A 86 4.41 14.97 12.36
CA ARG A 86 3.98 13.70 12.96
C ARG A 86 2.50 13.50 12.71
N ILE A 87 2.17 12.46 11.94
CA ILE A 87 0.84 12.21 11.39
C ILE A 87 0.30 10.93 12.00
N LEU A 88 -0.84 11.00 12.70
CA LEU A 88 -1.56 9.80 13.09
C LEU A 88 -2.49 9.37 11.96
N ASN A 89 -2.22 8.20 11.36
CA ASN A 89 -3.19 7.55 10.50
C ASN A 89 -4.31 6.94 11.36
N THR A 90 -5.53 7.42 11.16
CA THR A 90 -6.72 7.01 11.92
C THR A 90 -7.29 5.66 11.47
N ASN A 91 -7.00 5.22 10.24
CA ASN A 91 -7.40 3.91 9.73
C ASN A 91 -6.65 2.78 10.46
N THR A 92 -5.35 2.97 10.72
CA THR A 92 -4.46 1.92 11.27
C THR A 92 -3.99 2.21 12.69
N GLY A 93 -4.21 3.42 13.20
CA GLY A 93 -3.68 3.87 14.49
C GLY A 93 -2.15 4.04 14.51
N ARG A 94 -1.49 4.01 13.35
CA ARG A 94 -0.03 4.11 13.22
C ARG A 94 0.42 5.54 12.93
N VAL A 95 1.60 5.88 13.44
CA VAL A 95 2.20 7.19 13.25
C VAL A 95 3.16 7.15 12.06
N LEU A 96 3.05 8.15 11.21
CA LEU A 96 4.03 8.47 10.18
C LEU A 96 4.75 9.76 10.55
N VAL A 97 5.99 9.90 10.15
CA VAL A 97 6.74 11.16 10.24
C VAL A 97 7.16 11.56 8.83
N GLU A 98 6.73 12.74 8.41
CA GLU A 98 7.11 13.31 7.14
C GLU A 98 8.13 14.41 7.35
N THR A 99 9.29 14.26 6.72
CA THR A 99 10.38 15.24 6.74
C THR A 99 10.45 15.90 5.38
N MET A 100 10.31 17.22 5.35
CA MET A 100 10.30 18.00 4.11
C MET A 100 10.94 19.37 4.30
N GLU A 101 11.35 19.95 3.18
CA GLU A 101 11.86 21.32 3.13
C GLU A 101 10.72 22.34 3.07
N ILE A 102 10.97 23.52 3.65
CA ILE A 102 10.05 24.65 3.66
C ILE A 102 10.76 25.90 3.13
N ASP A 103 9.99 26.76 2.46
CA ASP A 103 10.50 28.01 1.91
C ASP A 103 10.68 29.10 3.00
N GLN A 104 11.23 30.24 2.60
CA GLN A 104 11.50 31.36 3.53
C GLN A 104 10.24 31.97 4.15
N VAL A 105 9.07 31.73 3.55
CA VAL A 105 7.77 32.22 4.02
C VAL A 105 7.04 31.17 4.86
N GLY A 106 7.57 29.95 4.93
CA GLY A 106 7.06 28.84 5.73
C GLY A 106 6.07 27.94 5.01
N HIS A 107 6.01 27.96 3.67
CA HIS A 107 5.26 26.99 2.87
C HIS A 107 6.11 25.78 2.52
N PHE A 108 5.47 24.68 2.10
CA PHE A 108 6.19 23.54 1.54
C PHE A 108 7.00 23.95 0.30
N ALA A 109 8.30 23.61 0.29
CA ALA A 109 9.13 23.82 -0.88
C ALA A 109 8.89 22.69 -1.89
N GLU A 110 7.97 22.90 -2.84
CA GLU A 110 7.57 21.87 -3.83
C GLU A 110 8.63 21.60 -4.90
N ASP A 111 9.33 22.64 -5.34
CA ASP A 111 10.30 22.55 -6.44
C ASP A 111 11.60 21.83 -6.03
N GLY A 112 12.11 20.96 -6.90
CA GLY A 112 13.36 20.25 -6.72
C GLY A 112 13.76 19.42 -7.94
N ASP A 113 14.89 18.72 -7.84
CA ASP A 113 15.47 17.91 -8.93
C ASP A 113 15.32 16.40 -8.72
N TYR A 114 14.64 15.98 -7.65
CA TYR A 114 14.40 14.56 -7.38
C TYR A 114 13.38 13.99 -8.36
N THR A 115 13.70 12.83 -8.93
CA THR A 115 12.81 12.08 -9.83
C THR A 115 12.36 10.80 -9.14
N LEU A 116 11.04 10.55 -9.12
CA LEU A 116 10.46 9.32 -8.61
C LEU A 116 9.92 8.47 -9.77
N ALA A 117 10.23 7.18 -9.77
CA ALA A 117 9.71 6.28 -10.80
C ALA A 117 8.16 6.31 -10.85
N GLY A 118 7.62 6.58 -12.04
CA GLY A 118 6.17 6.73 -12.26
C GLY A 118 5.66 8.17 -12.25
N THR A 119 6.50 9.17 -11.99
CA THR A 119 6.18 10.60 -12.22
C THR A 119 6.79 11.11 -13.53
N PHE A 120 6.19 12.16 -14.09
CA PHE A 120 6.70 12.81 -15.32
C PHE A 120 7.57 14.05 -15.02
N SER A 121 7.47 14.62 -13.82
CA SER A 121 8.18 15.82 -13.37
C SER A 121 9.06 15.50 -12.16
N THR A 122 10.05 16.38 -11.95
CA THR A 122 10.83 16.43 -10.71
C THR A 122 10.09 17.22 -9.63
N GLY A 123 10.55 17.07 -8.39
CA GLY A 123 10.09 17.86 -7.24
C GLY A 123 11.10 17.74 -6.10
N SER A 124 10.79 18.35 -4.95
CA SER A 124 11.58 18.18 -3.73
C SER A 124 11.36 16.78 -3.10
N THR A 125 12.25 16.38 -2.21
CA THR A 125 12.11 15.10 -1.50
C THR A 125 11.25 15.24 -0.26
N ILE A 126 10.36 14.26 -0.05
CA ILE A 126 9.63 14.07 1.21
C ILE A 126 10.06 12.73 1.79
N GLY A 127 10.77 12.77 2.91
CA GLY A 127 11.11 11.58 3.68
C GLY A 127 9.90 11.10 4.46
N VAL A 128 9.48 9.85 4.28
CA VAL A 128 8.33 9.28 5.00
C VAL A 128 8.78 8.10 5.84
N ALA A 129 8.78 8.27 7.17
CA ALA A 129 9.09 7.22 8.13
C ALA A 129 7.81 6.64 8.75
N PHE A 130 7.72 5.32 8.85
CA PHE A 130 6.62 4.63 9.52
C PHE A 130 7.07 4.17 10.91
N GLU A 131 6.47 4.71 11.97
CA GLU A 131 6.84 4.32 13.33
C GLU A 131 6.17 3.00 13.70
N LYS A 132 6.99 2.01 14.10
CA LYS A 132 6.54 0.67 14.52
C LYS A 132 5.49 0.09 13.55
N PRO A 133 5.87 -0.13 12.28
CA PRO A 133 4.91 -0.44 11.22
C PRO A 133 4.24 -1.82 11.39
N ALA A 134 4.86 -2.72 12.15
CA ALA A 134 4.40 -4.10 12.34
C ALA A 134 3.01 -4.21 13.01
N GLY A 135 2.23 -5.19 12.55
CA GLY A 135 0.92 -5.54 13.10
C GLY A 135 -0.12 -4.44 12.95
N ALA A 136 -0.07 -3.66 11.86
CA ALA A 136 -0.92 -2.49 11.68
C ALA A 136 -2.43 -2.82 11.73
N MET A 137 -2.84 -4.00 11.26
CA MET A 137 -4.24 -4.42 11.21
C MET A 137 -4.52 -5.71 12.00
N THR A 138 -3.52 -6.58 12.11
CA THR A 138 -3.62 -7.93 12.71
C THR A 138 -3.00 -8.00 14.11
N GLY A 139 -2.20 -7.00 14.49
CA GLY A 139 -1.48 -6.96 15.76
C GLY A 139 -0.17 -7.76 15.80
N SER A 140 0.22 -8.46 14.72
CA SER A 140 1.47 -9.21 14.61
C SER A 140 2.15 -8.93 13.27
N LEU A 141 3.49 -8.98 13.20
CA LEU A 141 4.22 -8.90 11.93
C LEU A 141 3.91 -10.10 11.02
N LEU A 142 3.82 -11.30 11.63
CA LEU A 142 3.53 -12.58 10.98
C LEU A 142 2.19 -13.09 11.52
N PRO A 143 1.05 -12.73 10.89
CA PRO A 143 -0.27 -13.04 11.45
C PRO A 143 -0.59 -14.53 11.47
N SER A 144 -0.04 -15.31 10.52
CA SER A 144 -0.13 -16.77 10.48
C SER A 144 0.84 -17.47 11.45
N GLY A 145 1.85 -16.74 11.95
CA GLY A 145 2.95 -17.28 12.74
C GLY A 145 4.07 -17.94 11.94
N ASN A 146 3.95 -18.03 10.60
CA ASN A 146 4.96 -18.62 9.73
C ASN A 146 5.67 -17.55 8.92
N THR A 147 6.96 -17.74 8.61
CA THR A 147 7.70 -16.90 7.65
C THR A 147 7.25 -17.17 6.21
N ILE A 148 6.88 -18.41 5.91
CA ILE A 148 6.34 -18.86 4.63
C ILE A 148 5.12 -19.76 4.89
N ASP A 149 4.00 -19.44 4.25
CA ASP A 149 2.77 -20.22 4.26
C ASP A 149 2.55 -20.92 2.91
N SER A 150 2.06 -22.16 2.97
CA SER A 150 1.58 -22.90 1.80
C SER A 150 0.08 -22.69 1.63
N LEU A 151 -0.31 -21.82 0.69
CA LEU A 151 -1.72 -21.51 0.43
C LEU A 151 -2.30 -22.47 -0.62
N CYS A 152 -3.30 -23.26 -0.23
CA CYS A 152 -4.05 -24.13 -1.14
C CYS A 152 -5.09 -23.31 -1.91
N ILE A 153 -4.96 -23.26 -3.23
CA ILE A 153 -5.85 -22.53 -4.13
C ILE A 153 -6.78 -23.53 -4.81
N PRO A 154 -8.10 -23.49 -4.53
CA PRO A 154 -9.05 -24.40 -5.13
C PRO A 154 -9.04 -24.32 -6.66
N GLY A 155 -9.09 -25.49 -7.30
CA GLY A 155 -9.26 -25.60 -8.74
C GLY A 155 -10.60 -25.06 -9.23
N THR A 156 -10.64 -24.73 -10.51
CA THR A 156 -11.86 -24.37 -11.24
C THR A 156 -12.00 -25.27 -12.46
N ILE A 157 -13.02 -25.04 -13.28
CA ILE A 157 -13.18 -25.76 -14.55
C ILE A 157 -11.96 -25.60 -15.48
N VAL A 158 -11.26 -24.47 -15.38
CA VAL A 158 -10.16 -24.11 -16.30
C VAL A 158 -8.75 -24.29 -15.69
N ARG A 159 -8.64 -24.71 -14.43
CA ARG A 159 -7.34 -24.97 -13.77
C ARG A 159 -7.47 -25.95 -12.60
N PRO A 160 -6.49 -26.83 -12.34
CA PRO A 160 -6.51 -27.71 -11.18
C PRO A 160 -6.26 -26.93 -9.87
N THR A 161 -6.54 -27.58 -8.74
CA THR A 161 -6.08 -27.10 -7.42
C THR A 161 -4.56 -27.06 -7.40
N CYS A 162 -3.99 -26.00 -6.83
CA CYS A 162 -2.55 -25.86 -6.65
C CYS A 162 -2.21 -25.33 -5.27
N VAL A 163 -0.91 -25.33 -4.95
CA VAL A 163 -0.37 -24.70 -3.75
C VAL A 163 0.59 -23.61 -4.21
N VAL A 164 0.49 -22.43 -3.60
CA VAL A 164 1.45 -21.33 -3.79
C VAL A 164 2.13 -21.05 -2.45
N GLN A 165 3.42 -20.68 -2.49
CA GLN A 165 4.13 -20.22 -1.30
C GLN A 165 3.99 -18.70 -1.19
N ALA A 166 3.68 -18.23 0.00
CA ALA A 166 3.61 -16.80 0.26
C ALA A 166 4.03 -16.46 1.69
N SER A 167 4.68 -15.31 1.86
CA SER A 167 4.85 -14.70 3.19
C SER A 167 3.66 -13.79 3.47
N LEU A 168 3.00 -14.01 4.60
CA LEU A 168 1.87 -13.22 5.06
C LEU A 168 2.37 -12.19 6.07
N ILE A 169 2.58 -10.96 5.62
CA ILE A 169 3.24 -9.91 6.42
C ILE A 169 2.26 -8.78 6.68
N ASP A 170 2.20 -8.29 7.93
CA ASP A 170 1.47 -7.08 8.27
C ASP A 170 2.43 -6.00 8.78
N ALA A 171 2.84 -5.11 7.88
CA ALA A 171 3.65 -3.94 8.19
C ALA A 171 3.19 -2.74 7.36
N ALA A 172 2.73 -1.68 8.03
CA ALA A 172 2.00 -0.53 7.47
C ALA A 172 0.64 -0.88 6.83
N ASN A 173 0.57 -1.94 6.03
CA ASN A 173 -0.63 -2.65 5.58
C ASN A 173 -0.30 -4.16 5.48
N PRO A 174 -1.30 -5.03 5.59
CA PRO A 174 -1.12 -6.46 5.35
C PRO A 174 -0.94 -6.76 3.85
N PHE A 175 0.06 -7.57 3.54
CA PHE A 175 0.39 -8.08 2.21
C PHE A 175 0.51 -9.61 2.21
N VAL A 176 0.02 -10.20 1.11
CA VAL A 176 0.35 -11.55 0.67
C VAL A 176 1.51 -11.41 -0.33
N LEU A 177 2.72 -11.81 0.06
CA LEU A 177 3.91 -11.74 -0.77
C LEU A 177 4.19 -13.11 -1.38
N VAL A 178 3.83 -13.30 -2.65
CA VAL A 178 3.85 -14.60 -3.34
C VAL A 178 5.18 -14.83 -4.04
N ASP A 179 5.78 -16.00 -3.86
CA ASP A 179 6.94 -16.42 -4.65
C ASP A 179 6.51 -16.81 -6.07
N ALA A 180 6.96 -16.04 -7.06
CA ALA A 180 6.65 -16.25 -8.47
C ALA A 180 7.01 -17.66 -8.97
N SER A 181 8.06 -18.28 -8.42
CA SER A 181 8.51 -19.62 -8.82
C SER A 181 7.53 -20.73 -8.45
N THR A 182 6.60 -20.46 -7.54
CA THR A 182 5.59 -21.41 -7.06
C THR A 182 4.24 -21.23 -7.74
N LEU A 183 4.10 -20.23 -8.61
CA LEU A 183 2.91 -20.05 -9.43
C LEU A 183 2.76 -21.22 -10.41
N PRO A 184 1.52 -21.64 -10.72
CA PRO A 184 1.27 -22.63 -11.76
C PRO A 184 1.88 -22.24 -13.11
N ALA A 185 2.45 -23.21 -13.81
CA ALA A 185 3.13 -23.00 -15.09
C ALA A 185 2.30 -22.23 -16.13
N VAL A 186 0.97 -22.42 -16.10
CA VAL A 186 0.02 -21.75 -16.98
C VAL A 186 -0.02 -20.22 -16.80
N LEU A 187 0.49 -19.67 -15.70
CA LEU A 187 0.53 -18.23 -15.42
C LEU A 187 1.83 -17.54 -15.87
N HIS A 188 2.96 -18.24 -15.99
CA HIS A 188 4.25 -17.58 -16.27
C HIS A 188 4.27 -16.81 -17.60
N ASP A 189 3.59 -17.34 -18.63
CA ASP A 189 3.53 -16.71 -19.96
C ASP A 189 2.25 -15.89 -20.17
N LYS A 190 1.47 -15.65 -19.12
CA LYS A 190 0.20 -14.91 -19.23
C LYS A 190 0.42 -13.44 -18.92
N ASP A 191 -0.26 -12.62 -19.69
CA ASP A 191 -0.39 -11.20 -19.41
C ASP A 191 -0.98 -11.01 -17.99
N PRO A 192 -0.27 -10.30 -17.08
CA PRO A 192 -0.74 -10.03 -15.73
C PRO A 192 -2.00 -9.14 -15.69
N HIS A 193 -2.36 -8.51 -16.81
CA HIS A 193 -3.61 -7.77 -16.98
C HIS A 193 -4.78 -8.64 -17.47
N SER A 194 -4.54 -9.90 -17.85
CA SER A 194 -5.60 -10.79 -18.32
C SER A 194 -6.54 -11.21 -17.20
N THR A 195 -7.83 -11.38 -17.53
CA THR A 195 -8.86 -11.83 -16.55
C THR A 195 -8.47 -13.13 -15.86
N PHE A 196 -7.88 -14.08 -16.60
CA PHE A 196 -7.43 -15.36 -16.05
C PHE A 196 -6.38 -15.17 -14.95
N TYR A 197 -5.42 -14.27 -15.16
CA TYR A 197 -4.37 -13.97 -14.19
C TYR A 197 -4.96 -13.24 -12.98
N LEU A 198 -5.73 -12.19 -13.21
CA LEU A 198 -6.33 -11.38 -12.13
C LEU A 198 -7.29 -12.19 -11.24
N ASP A 199 -8.07 -13.10 -11.81
CA ASP A 199 -8.95 -13.99 -11.05
C ASP A 199 -8.14 -14.95 -10.16
N PHE A 200 -7.04 -15.49 -10.67
CA PHE A 200 -6.15 -16.34 -9.88
C PHE A 200 -5.53 -15.56 -8.71
N ILE A 201 -5.03 -14.36 -8.97
CA ILE A 201 -4.43 -13.49 -7.95
C ILE A 201 -5.44 -13.09 -6.89
N GLU A 202 -6.69 -12.82 -7.26
CA GLU A 202 -7.75 -12.56 -6.30
C GLU A 202 -8.05 -13.79 -5.43
N ASP A 203 -8.03 -15.00 -5.99
CA ASP A 203 -8.21 -16.22 -5.21
C ASP A 203 -7.07 -16.44 -4.21
N VAL A 204 -5.81 -16.19 -4.61
CA VAL A 204 -4.67 -16.23 -3.68
C VAL A 204 -4.81 -15.20 -2.57
N ARG A 205 -5.15 -13.95 -2.93
CA ARG A 205 -5.34 -12.86 -1.95
C ARG A 205 -6.41 -13.22 -0.92
N ARG A 206 -7.53 -13.81 -1.35
CA ARG A 206 -8.62 -14.22 -0.47
C ARG A 206 -8.19 -15.34 0.49
N GLN A 207 -7.40 -16.30 0.03
CA GLN A 207 -6.84 -17.33 0.91
C GLN A 207 -5.87 -16.73 1.92
N GLY A 208 -4.99 -15.83 1.49
CA GLY A 208 -4.10 -15.10 2.38
C GLY A 208 -4.86 -14.27 3.42
N ALA A 209 -5.94 -13.58 3.02
CA ALA A 209 -6.79 -12.81 3.94
C ALA A 209 -7.38 -13.68 5.07
N VAL A 210 -7.83 -14.89 4.74
CA VAL A 210 -8.35 -15.85 5.73
C VAL A 210 -7.22 -16.35 6.63
N ALA A 211 -6.07 -16.72 6.05
CA ALA A 211 -4.90 -17.18 6.80
C ALA A 211 -4.33 -16.11 7.74
N MET A 212 -4.47 -14.83 7.39
CA MET A 212 -4.09 -13.69 8.24
C MET A 212 -5.13 -13.35 9.33
N GLY A 213 -6.28 -14.02 9.36
CA GLY A 213 -7.38 -13.69 10.27
C GLY A 213 -8.13 -12.39 9.95
N LEU A 214 -7.92 -11.83 8.75
CA LEU A 214 -8.62 -10.61 8.29
C LEU A 214 -10.05 -10.88 7.79
N ALA A 215 -10.37 -12.15 7.52
CA ALA A 215 -11.70 -12.62 7.15
C ALA A 215 -11.94 -14.03 7.68
N ARG A 216 -13.19 -14.38 8.01
CA ARG A 216 -13.54 -15.73 8.49
C ARG A 216 -13.51 -16.77 7.36
N ASP A 217 -13.87 -16.35 6.16
CA ASP A 217 -13.88 -17.19 4.97
C ASP A 217 -13.62 -16.36 3.69
N VAL A 218 -13.43 -17.06 2.58
CA VAL A 218 -13.13 -16.42 1.29
C VAL A 218 -14.28 -15.57 0.75
N GLN A 219 -15.53 -15.80 1.18
CA GLN A 219 -16.69 -15.01 0.76
C GLN A 219 -16.72 -13.66 1.48
N GLU A 220 -16.34 -13.64 2.75
CA GLU A 220 -16.09 -12.41 3.50
C GLU A 220 -14.89 -11.65 2.92
N ALA A 221 -13.78 -12.35 2.64
CA ALA A 221 -12.59 -11.73 2.04
C ALA A 221 -12.89 -11.06 0.68
N ALA A 222 -13.83 -11.60 -0.11
CA ALA A 222 -14.21 -11.04 -1.41
C ALA A 222 -14.87 -9.66 -1.33
N LYS A 223 -15.42 -9.29 -0.17
CA LYS A 223 -16.10 -8.01 0.06
C LYS A 223 -15.11 -6.86 0.25
N THR A 224 -13.87 -7.16 0.62
CA THR A 224 -12.80 -6.18 0.85
C THR A 224 -11.62 -6.49 -0.05
N ARG A 225 -11.46 -5.71 -1.12
CA ARG A 225 -10.34 -5.87 -2.08
C ARG A 225 -9.15 -4.97 -1.79
N GLY A 226 -9.29 -4.00 -0.88
CA GLY A 226 -8.22 -3.10 -0.49
C GLY A 226 -7.18 -3.73 0.43
N THR A 227 -7.58 -4.74 1.22
CA THR A 227 -6.78 -5.38 2.27
C THR A 227 -7.12 -6.89 2.38
N PRO A 228 -6.14 -7.78 2.62
CA PRO A 228 -4.70 -7.53 2.41
C PRO A 228 -4.43 -7.23 0.93
N LYS A 229 -3.31 -6.56 0.67
CA LYS A 229 -2.78 -6.40 -0.68
C LYS A 229 -2.05 -7.68 -1.10
N ILE A 230 -1.74 -7.80 -2.38
CA ILE A 230 -0.96 -8.94 -2.89
C ILE A 230 0.10 -8.44 -3.86
N ALA A 231 1.29 -9.02 -3.77
CA ALA A 231 2.38 -8.79 -4.69
C ALA A 231 3.05 -10.12 -5.04
N ILE A 232 3.55 -10.22 -6.26
CA ILE A 232 4.32 -11.36 -6.76
C ILE A 232 5.78 -10.93 -6.81
N LEU A 233 6.64 -11.76 -6.23
CA LEU A 233 8.07 -11.50 -6.08
C LEU A 233 8.87 -12.47 -6.95
N SER A 234 9.81 -11.95 -7.72
CA SER A 234 10.83 -12.71 -8.43
C SER A 234 12.22 -12.16 -8.10
N SER A 235 13.25 -12.97 -8.36
CA SER A 235 14.64 -12.54 -8.23
C SER A 235 14.93 -11.35 -9.16
N GLY A 236 15.55 -10.28 -8.66
CA GLY A 236 15.78 -9.04 -9.40
C GLY A 236 16.86 -9.10 -10.49
N LYS A 237 17.39 -10.29 -10.81
CA LYS A 237 18.43 -10.48 -11.83
C LYS A 237 17.88 -10.55 -13.27
N GLY A 238 16.79 -9.83 -13.55
CA GLY A 238 16.23 -9.71 -14.89
C GLY A 238 17.14 -8.91 -15.82
N GLU A 239 16.98 -9.08 -17.14
CA GLU A 239 17.79 -8.40 -18.16
C GLU A 239 17.63 -6.87 -18.14
N THR A 240 16.51 -6.36 -17.61
CA THR A 240 16.13 -4.95 -17.66
C THR A 240 16.61 -4.12 -16.47
N SER A 241 16.99 -4.73 -15.35
CA SER A 241 17.41 -4.02 -14.14
C SER A 241 18.41 -4.85 -13.33
N PRO A 242 19.64 -5.02 -13.83
CA PRO A 242 20.64 -5.91 -13.23
C PRO A 242 21.08 -5.51 -11.81
N GLU A 243 20.76 -4.29 -11.37
CA GLU A 243 21.02 -3.77 -10.02
C GLU A 243 19.88 -4.06 -9.02
N ALA A 244 18.73 -4.56 -9.48
CA ALA A 244 17.61 -4.85 -8.59
C ALA A 244 17.84 -6.14 -7.81
N ASP A 245 17.58 -6.11 -6.49
CA ASP A 245 17.61 -7.32 -5.65
C ASP A 245 16.34 -8.18 -5.86
N LEU A 246 15.19 -7.52 -6.07
CA LEU A 246 13.88 -8.14 -6.24
C LEU A 246 13.06 -7.43 -7.32
N GLU A 247 12.33 -8.21 -8.10
CA GLU A 247 11.28 -7.74 -9.00
C GLU A 247 9.91 -7.93 -8.34
N VAL A 248 9.06 -6.91 -8.43
CA VAL A 248 7.77 -6.87 -7.72
C VAL A 248 6.64 -6.50 -8.67
N THR A 249 5.68 -7.40 -8.84
CA THR A 249 4.39 -7.08 -9.47
C THR A 249 3.33 -6.94 -8.39
N ALA A 250 2.97 -5.71 -8.06
CA ALA A 250 1.97 -5.41 -7.04
C ALA A 250 0.57 -5.28 -7.64
N PHE A 251 -0.46 -5.66 -6.87
CA PHE A 251 -1.87 -5.54 -7.26
C PHE A 251 -2.63 -4.65 -6.27
N SER A 252 -3.63 -3.93 -6.78
CA SER A 252 -4.53 -3.10 -5.97
C SER A 252 -5.92 -3.11 -6.58
N MET A 253 -6.94 -3.34 -5.75
CA MET A 253 -8.35 -3.36 -6.20
C MET A 253 -8.59 -4.31 -7.38
N GLY A 254 -7.90 -5.46 -7.40
CA GLY A 254 -8.03 -6.49 -8.45
C GLY A 254 -7.39 -6.13 -9.79
N ARG A 255 -6.46 -5.17 -9.82
CA ARG A 255 -5.68 -4.79 -11.01
C ARG A 255 -4.20 -4.68 -10.68
N VAL A 256 -3.34 -4.86 -11.68
CA VAL A 256 -1.91 -4.54 -11.58
C VAL A 256 -1.77 -3.06 -11.19
N HIS A 257 -0.92 -2.79 -10.20
CA HIS A 257 -0.58 -1.44 -9.79
C HIS A 257 0.47 -0.86 -10.74
N GLY A 258 0.35 0.41 -11.13
CA GLY A 258 1.28 1.02 -12.10
C GLY A 258 2.71 1.27 -11.58
N SER A 259 2.97 0.91 -10.34
CA SER A 259 4.26 1.01 -9.62
C SER A 259 4.18 0.12 -8.37
N LEU A 260 4.85 0.48 -7.27
CA LEU A 260 4.65 -0.13 -5.95
C LEU A 260 3.97 0.88 -5.00
N GLN A 261 3.05 0.43 -4.15
CA GLN A 261 2.52 1.29 -3.10
C GLN A 261 3.59 1.50 -2.02
N LEU A 262 3.74 2.71 -1.48
CA LEU A 262 4.73 2.98 -0.43
C LEU A 262 4.57 2.05 0.80
N THR A 263 3.35 1.73 1.21
CA THR A 263 3.12 0.72 2.26
C THR A 263 3.61 -0.68 1.88
N GLY A 264 3.58 -1.01 0.59
CA GLY A 264 4.15 -2.25 0.07
C GLY A 264 5.66 -2.25 0.09
N ALA A 265 6.31 -1.11 -0.19
CA ALA A 265 7.76 -0.97 -0.01
C ALA A 265 8.15 -1.17 1.46
N VAL A 266 7.44 -0.53 2.40
CA VAL A 266 7.66 -0.74 3.85
C VAL A 266 7.46 -2.20 4.24
N CYS A 267 6.38 -2.82 3.76
CA CYS A 267 6.08 -4.22 4.05
C CYS A 267 7.16 -5.16 3.52
N LEU A 268 7.61 -4.94 2.28
CA LEU A 268 8.67 -5.73 1.65
C LEU A 268 10.00 -5.55 2.38
N SER A 269 10.40 -4.32 2.68
CA SER A 269 11.63 -4.04 3.43
C SER A 269 11.60 -4.67 4.82
N THR A 270 10.45 -4.64 5.49
CA THR A 270 10.28 -5.30 6.79
C THR A 270 10.44 -6.82 6.65
N ALA A 271 9.85 -7.41 5.61
CA ALA A 271 9.95 -8.84 5.34
C ALA A 271 11.40 -9.27 5.07
N THR A 272 12.14 -8.52 4.25
CA THR A 272 13.52 -8.87 3.87
C THR A 272 14.53 -8.66 4.99
N LEU A 273 14.29 -7.71 5.90
CA LEU A 273 15.18 -7.46 7.04
C LEU A 273 14.94 -8.40 8.23
N SER A 274 13.77 -9.06 8.27
CA SER A 274 13.40 -9.97 9.37
C SER A 274 14.15 -11.31 9.34
N ASP A 275 14.79 -11.65 8.22
CA ASP A 275 15.63 -12.85 8.11
C ASP A 275 17.08 -12.63 8.61
N ASP A 276 17.53 -11.37 8.72
CA ASP A 276 18.89 -11.02 9.14
C ASP A 276 18.97 -10.68 10.65
N SER A 277 17.84 -10.40 11.30
CA SER A 277 17.77 -10.23 12.75
C SER A 277 17.58 -11.58 13.44
N THR A 278 18.70 -12.22 13.72
CA THR A 278 18.78 -13.22 14.79
C THR A 278 18.31 -12.61 16.12
N GLY A 279 17.01 -12.71 16.41
CA GLY A 279 16.47 -12.81 17.77
C GLY A 279 16.56 -11.61 18.71
N GLU A 280 16.64 -10.37 18.23
CA GLU A 280 16.42 -9.20 19.09
C GLU A 280 15.39 -8.24 18.48
N GLU A 281 14.22 -8.17 19.12
CA GLU A 281 13.32 -7.02 18.99
C GLU A 281 14.05 -5.76 19.49
N PRO A 282 13.92 -4.60 18.82
CA PRO A 282 14.38 -3.32 19.35
C PRO A 282 13.52 -2.81 20.53
#